data_AF-A0A0G1LHX2-F1
#
_entry.id   AF-A0A0G1LHX2-F1
#
_cell.length_a   1.000
_cell.length_b   1.000
_cell.length_c   1.000
_cell.angle_alpha   90.00
_cell.angle_beta   90.00
_cell.angle_gamma   90.00
#
_symmetry.space_group_name_H-M   'P 1'
#
loop_
_entity.id
_entity.type
_entity.pdbx_description
1 polymer ?
#
loop_
_entity_poly.entity_id
_entity_poly.type
_entity_poly.pdbx_seq_one_letter_code
_entity_poly.pdbx_strand_id
1 'polypeptide(L)'
;MKKGTGSDAETLEAITYEAYGPAGSALIIETLTTNRNKAAQEIKFILSKHGFALATPGSATWAFAKEGGAWKPNTTIPLSETDGKILETLIEELEDNDEVQDVYTNAV
;
A
#
# COMPACT_ATOMS: atom_id res chain seq x y z
N MET A 1 -10.76 33.53 -30.77
CA MET A 1 -11.47 32.24 -30.77
C MET A 1 -10.59 31.28 -29.98
N LYS A 2 -10.93 30.61 -28.88
CA LYS A 2 -12.18 30.37 -28.12
C LYS A 2 -11.72 30.15 -26.66
N LYS A 3 -12.40 30.79 -25.71
CA LYS A 3 -12.25 30.56 -24.25
C LYS A 3 -12.69 29.12 -23.91
N GLY A 4 -12.00 28.51 -22.96
CA GLY A 4 -12.50 27.48 -22.04
C GLY A 4 -11.59 27.48 -20.81
N THR A 5 -11.84 28.29 -19.77
CA THR A 5 -12.71 28.04 -18.58
C THR A 5 -12.24 26.89 -17.69
N GLY A 6 -11.56 27.25 -16.58
CA GLY A 6 -11.56 26.53 -15.30
C GLY A 6 -10.84 25.19 -15.25
N SER A 7 -9.56 25.19 -14.90
CA SER A 7 -8.79 23.99 -14.61
C SER A 7 -9.08 23.47 -13.19
N ASP A 8 -10.25 22.84 -12.98
CA ASP A 8 -10.44 21.91 -11.86
C ASP A 8 -10.06 20.50 -12.32
N ALA A 9 -8.81 20.33 -12.74
CA ALA A 9 -8.24 18.99 -12.81
C ALA A 9 -8.00 18.56 -11.36
N GLU A 10 -8.78 17.61 -10.86
CA GLU A 10 -8.53 17.01 -9.57
C GLU A 10 -7.05 16.59 -9.52
N THR A 11 -6.31 17.14 -8.55
CA THR A 11 -4.87 16.90 -8.44
C THR A 11 -4.67 15.50 -7.89
N LEU A 12 -4.05 14.63 -8.68
CA LEU A 12 -3.63 13.30 -8.21
C LEU A 12 -2.47 13.46 -7.22
N GLU A 13 -2.60 12.82 -6.07
CA GLU A 13 -1.62 12.76 -4.99
C GLU A 13 -1.11 11.32 -4.86
N ALA A 14 0.22 11.15 -4.92
CA ALA A 14 0.85 9.89 -4.57
C ALA A 14 1.01 9.79 -3.05
N ILE A 15 0.52 8.72 -2.45
CA ILE A 15 0.63 8.49 -1.00
C ILE A 15 1.12 7.08 -0.75
N THR A 16 2.12 6.98 0.13
CA THR A 16 2.63 5.70 0.62
C THR A 16 2.03 5.41 1.99
N TYR A 17 1.34 4.29 2.10
CA TYR A 17 0.89 3.73 3.37
C TYR A 17 1.80 2.57 3.78
N GLU A 18 1.94 2.39 5.08
CA GLU A 18 2.79 1.36 5.68
C GLU A 18 1.95 0.50 6.61
N ALA A 19 2.22 -0.80 6.63
CA ALA A 19 1.54 -1.75 7.51
C ALA A 19 2.45 -2.93 7.85
N TYR A 20 1.99 -3.76 8.78
CA TYR A 20 2.60 -5.05 9.09
C TYR A 20 1.56 -6.16 8.94
N GLY A 21 1.94 -7.21 8.22
CA GLY A 21 1.14 -8.39 7.96
C GLY A 21 1.48 -9.58 8.87
N PRO A 22 1.15 -10.82 8.46
CA PRO A 22 1.47 -12.04 9.18
C PRO A 22 2.97 -12.13 9.54
N ALA A 23 3.27 -12.70 10.71
CA ALA A 23 4.61 -12.82 11.28
C ALA A 23 5.40 -11.49 11.40
N GLY A 24 4.74 -10.33 11.27
CA GLY A 24 5.41 -9.03 11.25
C GLY A 24 6.06 -8.68 9.91
N SER A 25 5.67 -9.34 8.82
CA SER A 25 6.06 -8.95 7.44
C SER A 25 5.73 -7.49 7.18
N ALA A 26 6.70 -6.74 6.66
CA ALA A 26 6.56 -5.32 6.37
C ALA A 26 5.84 -5.13 5.04
N LEU A 27 4.90 -4.18 4.98
CA LEU A 27 4.14 -3.83 3.79
C LEU A 27 4.29 -2.36 3.44
N ILE A 28 4.54 -2.10 2.16
CA ILE A 28 4.44 -0.77 1.53
C ILE A 28 3.29 -0.81 0.53
N ILE A 29 2.36 0.14 0.65
CA ILE A 29 1.18 0.26 -0.20
C ILE A 29 1.25 1.64 -0.87
N GLU A 30 1.56 1.69 -2.15
CA GLU A 30 1.59 2.92 -2.93
C GLU A 30 0.22 3.19 -3.55
N THR A 31 -0.29 4.40 -3.38
CA THR A 31 -1.59 4.84 -3.87
C THR A 31 -1.45 6.08 -4.73
N LEU A 32 -2.39 6.28 -5.66
CA LEU A 32 -2.51 7.49 -6.47
C LEU A 32 -3.97 7.94 -6.46
N THR A 33 -4.26 9.03 -5.75
CA THR A 33 -5.63 9.39 -5.39
C THR A 33 -5.90 10.88 -5.55
N THR A 34 -7.14 11.27 -5.85
CA THR A 34 -7.59 12.66 -5.71
C THR A 34 -8.21 12.95 -4.33
N ASN A 35 -8.35 11.92 -3.50
CA ASN A 35 -8.96 12.01 -2.18
C ASN A 35 -8.21 11.14 -1.15
N ARG A 36 -7.19 11.74 -0.51
CA ARG A 36 -6.41 11.15 0.59
C ARG A 36 -7.28 10.46 1.66
N ASN A 37 -8.39 11.08 2.04
CA ASN A 37 -9.23 10.56 3.13
C ASN A 37 -9.97 9.29 2.72
N LYS A 38 -10.42 9.21 1.46
CA LYS A 38 -11.04 8.01 0.89
C LYS A 38 -10.02 6.88 0.82
N ALA A 39 -8.87 7.10 0.18
CA ALA A 39 -7.81 6.11 0.09
C ALA A 39 -7.41 5.58 1.48
N ALA A 40 -7.16 6.46 2.45
CA ALA A 40 -6.81 6.04 3.81
C ALA A 40 -7.91 5.19 4.48
N GLN A 41 -9.19 5.43 4.22
CA GLN A 41 -10.29 4.63 4.78
C GLN A 41 -10.40 3.27 4.11
N GLU A 42 -10.23 3.20 2.79
CA GLU A 42 -10.27 1.94 2.05
C GLU A 42 -9.11 1.02 2.44
N ILE A 43 -7.88 1.54 2.51
CA ILE A 43 -6.73 0.76 2.97
C ILE A 43 -6.92 0.28 4.41
N LYS A 44 -7.42 1.13 5.31
CA LYS A 44 -7.73 0.73 6.70
C LYS A 44 -8.79 -0.37 6.74
N PHE A 45 -9.82 -0.25 5.92
CA PHE A 45 -10.90 -1.23 5.87
C PHE A 45 -10.37 -2.60 5.43
N ILE A 46 -9.63 -2.66 4.32
CA ILE A 46 -9.03 -3.90 3.80
C ILE A 46 -8.11 -4.50 4.86
N LEU A 47 -7.14 -3.75 5.41
CA LEU A 47 -6.25 -4.25 6.46
C LEU A 47 -7.02 -4.80 7.66
N SER A 48 -8.06 -4.09 8.13
CA SER A 48 -8.83 -4.49 9.30
C SER A 48 -9.64 -5.78 9.10
N LYS A 49 -10.11 -6.04 7.87
CA LYS A 49 -10.81 -7.28 7.50
C LYS A 49 -9.91 -8.51 7.67
N HIS A 50 -8.60 -8.34 7.48
CA HIS A 50 -7.58 -9.36 7.68
C HIS A 50 -6.90 -9.31 9.06
N GLY A 51 -7.36 -8.43 9.96
CA GLY A 51 -6.81 -8.32 11.33
C GLY A 51 -5.54 -7.48 11.45
N PHE A 52 -5.20 -6.70 10.44
CA PHE A 52 -4.04 -5.80 10.41
C PHE A 52 -4.43 -4.33 10.48
N ALA A 53 -3.45 -3.46 10.64
CA ALA A 53 -3.66 -2.02 10.75
C ALA A 53 -2.57 -1.22 10.06
N LEU A 54 -2.89 0.02 9.69
CA LEU A 54 -1.90 0.98 9.23
C LEU A 54 -0.88 1.28 10.35
N ALA A 55 0.38 1.29 9.96
CA ALA A 55 1.48 1.78 10.76
C ALA A 55 1.69 3.28 10.51
N THR A 56 2.48 3.91 11.37
CA THR A 56 2.89 5.31 11.17
C THR A 56 3.92 5.40 10.04
N PRO A 57 4.00 6.53 9.31
CA PRO A 57 5.05 6.74 8.32
C PRO A 57 6.45 6.49 8.89
N GLY A 58 7.31 5.80 8.14
CA GLY A 58 8.64 5.33 8.52
C GLY A 58 8.68 3.98 9.25
N SER A 59 7.53 3.35 9.52
CA SER A 59 7.50 2.12 10.32
C SER A 59 8.01 0.89 9.57
N ALA A 60 7.67 0.72 8.29
CA ALA A 60 8.00 -0.44 7.46
C ALA A 60 9.10 -0.15 6.45
N THR A 61 9.29 1.13 6.09
CA THR A 61 10.25 1.60 5.08
C THR A 61 11.69 1.13 5.31
N TRP A 62 12.10 0.92 6.57
CA TRP A 62 13.46 0.43 6.89
C TRP A 62 13.77 -0.94 6.25
N ALA A 63 12.75 -1.76 5.99
CA ALA A 63 12.89 -3.10 5.40
C ALA A 63 13.05 -3.07 3.88
N PHE A 64 13.05 -1.88 3.25
CA PHE A 64 13.09 -1.72 1.80
C PHE A 64 14.14 -0.70 1.36
N ALA A 65 14.60 -0.85 0.12
CA ALA A 65 15.31 0.16 -0.64
C ALA A 65 14.46 0.55 -1.85
N LYS A 66 14.44 1.84 -2.20
CA LYS A 66 13.75 2.31 -3.42
C LYS A 66 14.73 2.31 -4.58
N GLU A 67 14.54 1.39 -5.53
CA GLU A 67 15.42 1.18 -6.68
C GLU A 67 14.60 1.22 -7.97
N GLY A 68 14.99 2.06 -8.92
CA GLY A 68 14.31 2.14 -10.22
C GLY A 68 12.83 2.54 -10.15
N GLY A 69 12.41 3.21 -9.08
CA GLY A 69 11.02 3.61 -8.86
C GLY A 69 10.18 2.61 -8.05
N ALA A 70 10.66 1.39 -7.83
CA ALA A 70 9.98 0.36 -7.07
C ALA A 70 10.66 0.11 -5.72
N TRP A 71 9.90 -0.40 -4.75
CA TRP A 71 10.46 -0.85 -3.48
C TRP A 71 11.01 -2.28 -3.61
N LYS A 72 12.20 -2.50 -3.08
CA LYS A 72 12.86 -3.81 -3.03
C LYS A 72 13.18 -4.16 -1.58
N PRO A 73 12.77 -5.34 -1.09
CA PRO A 73 13.08 -5.73 0.27
C PRO A 73 14.59 -5.92 0.45
N ASN A 74 15.15 -5.29 1.49
CA ASN A 74 16.56 -5.43 1.88
C ASN A 74 16.75 -6.45 3.03
N THR A 75 15.63 -6.85 3.64
CA THR A 75 15.52 -7.90 4.66
C THR A 75 14.31 -8.76 4.30
N THR A 76 14.26 -10.00 4.77
CA THR A 76 13.16 -10.91 4.45
C THR A 76 12.60 -11.60 5.68
N ILE A 77 11.30 -11.84 5.71
CA ILE A 77 10.63 -12.59 6.77
C ILE A 77 10.05 -13.88 6.18
N PRO A 78 10.54 -15.06 6.58
CA PRO A 78 9.98 -16.32 6.11
C PRO A 78 8.57 -16.51 6.67
N LEU A 79 7.63 -16.91 5.82
CA LEU A 79 6.26 -17.20 6.24
C LEU A 79 5.98 -18.71 6.30
N SER A 80 5.11 -19.09 7.24
CA SER A 80 4.49 -20.42 7.19
C SER A 80 3.53 -20.50 6.00
N GLU A 81 3.15 -21.72 5.56
CA GLU A 81 2.17 -21.88 4.48
C GLU A 81 0.84 -21.19 4.79
N THR A 82 0.41 -21.23 6.07
CA THR A 82 -0.83 -20.57 6.51
C THR A 82 -0.69 -19.05 6.46
N ASP A 83 0.42 -18.50 6.97
CA ASP A 83 0.67 -17.06 6.98
C ASP A 83 0.85 -16.52 5.55
N GLY A 84 1.48 -17.30 4.67
CA GLY A 84 1.63 -17.00 3.25
C GLY A 84 0.27 -16.81 2.57
N LYS A 85 -0.68 -17.72 2.80
CA LYS A 85 -2.05 -17.62 2.24
C LYS A 85 -2.81 -16.41 2.77
N ILE A 86 -2.66 -16.08 4.05
CA ILE A 86 -3.28 -14.88 4.64
C ILE A 86 -2.71 -13.63 3.96
N LEU A 87 -1.40 -13.56 3.81
CA LEU A 87 -0.75 -12.43 3.18
C LEU A 87 -1.11 -12.30 1.70
N GLU A 88 -1.11 -13.41 0.96
CA GLU A 88 -1.50 -13.46 -0.46
C GLU A 88 -2.92 -12.90 -0.65
N THR A 89 -3.88 -13.39 0.13
CA THR A 89 -5.28 -12.89 0.07
C THR A 89 -5.37 -11.41 0.43
N LEU A 90 -4.60 -10.94 1.41
CA LEU A 90 -4.55 -9.52 1.77
C LEU A 90 -3.98 -8.65 0.64
N ILE A 91 -2.90 -9.10 0.00
CA ILE A 91 -2.27 -8.39 -1.12
C ILE A 91 -3.22 -8.33 -2.30
N GLU A 92 -3.87 -9.43 -2.67
CA GLU A 92 -4.88 -9.47 -3.73
C GLU A 92 -6.00 -8.45 -3.48
N GLU A 93 -6.57 -8.40 -2.27
CA GLU A 93 -7.64 -7.43 -1.95
C GLU A 93 -7.16 -5.97 -1.94
N LEU A 94 -5.88 -5.72 -1.64
CA LEU A 94 -5.28 -4.39 -1.75
C LEU A 94 -5.05 -4.01 -3.22
N GLU A 95 -4.55 -4.92 -4.05
CA GLU A 95 -4.32 -4.70 -5.48
C GLU A 95 -5.63 -4.53 -6.28
N ASP A 96 -6.72 -5.14 -5.81
CA ASP A 96 -8.07 -4.96 -6.37
C ASP A 96 -8.69 -3.58 -6.03
N ASN A 97 -8.05 -2.77 -5.17
CA ASN A 97 -8.55 -1.45 -4.82
C ASN A 97 -8.10 -0.37 -5.83
N ASP A 98 -9.06 0.38 -6.38
CA ASP A 98 -8.80 1.41 -7.40
C ASP A 98 -7.82 2.54 -6.97
N GLU A 99 -7.65 2.78 -5.67
CA GLU A 99 -6.72 3.80 -5.16
C GLU A 99 -5.27 3.28 -5.09
N VAL A 100 -5.07 1.95 -5.08
CA VAL A 100 -3.77 1.29 -4.97
C VAL A 100 -3.12 1.18 -6.35
N GLN A 101 -1.80 1.41 -6.40
CA GLN A 101 -0.99 1.25 -7.60
C GLN A 101 -0.06 0.06 -7.48
N ASP A 102 0.60 -0.08 -6.33
CA ASP A 102 1.54 -1.17 -6.08
C ASP A 102 1.54 -1.57 -4.61
N VAL A 103 1.73 -2.87 -4.34
CA VAL A 103 1.91 -3.42 -3.00
C VAL A 103 3.25 -4.16 -2.94
N TYR A 104 4.06 -3.89 -1.92
CA TYR A 104 5.35 -4.51 -1.72
C TYR A 104 5.42 -5.15 -0.35
N THR A 105 5.98 -6.36 -0.28
CA THR A 105 6.21 -7.09 0.97
C THR A 105 7.66 -7.55 1.08
N ASN A 106 8.12 -7.73 2.32
CA ASN A 106 9.39 -8.38 2.61
C ASN A 106 9.24 -9.87 2.98
N ALA A 107 8.04 -10.44 2.83
CA ALA A 107 7.81 -11.86 3.06
C ALA A 107 8.45 -12.74 1.96
N VAL A 108 8.93 -13.94 2.36
CA VAL A 108 9.48 -14.99 1.47
C VAL A 108 9.01 -16.39 1.86
#